data_AF-A0A6J4JKC1-F1
#
_entry.id   AF-A0A6J4JKC1-F1
#
_cell.length_a   1.000
_cell.length_b   1.000
_cell.length_c   1.000
_cell.angle_alpha   90.00
_cell.angle_beta   90.00
_cell.angle_gamma   90.00
#
_symmetry.space_group_name_H-M   'P 1'
#
loop_
_entity.id
_entity.type
_entity.pdbx_description
1 polymer ?
#
loop_
_entity_poly.entity_id
_entity_poly.type
_entity_poly.pdbx_seq_one_letter_code
_entity_poly.pdbx_strand_id
1 'polypeptide(L)'
;MAVKQRTGAQEAFMRWALAAILAKPGHPLLFLIDPVAKDWHSRLGSRHKAAFRNEHFPAVQAGHLVSFHGLDDAAHERLALQDADFNQEQNYTVETRGRRGIVISTAVEIGGVPVELRTARMWENVGVLVPKGSVAAARPHPGWALSG
;
A
#
# COMPACT_ATOMS: atom_id res chain seq x y z
N MET A 1 -7.09 -6.35 21.68
CA MET A 1 -5.92 -5.71 21.03
C MET A 1 -6.42 -4.42 20.39
N ALA A 2 -5.85 -3.28 20.74
CA ALA A 2 -6.30 -1.98 20.24
C ALA A 2 -6.05 -1.88 18.73
N VAL A 3 -7.10 -1.57 17.97
CA VAL A 3 -6.97 -1.21 16.55
C VAL A 3 -6.24 0.13 16.52
N LYS A 4 -4.96 0.12 16.15
CA LYS A 4 -4.18 1.34 15.96
C LYS A 4 -4.92 2.22 14.93
N GLN A 5 -5.41 3.38 15.36
CA GLN A 5 -6.13 4.32 14.49
C GLN A 5 -5.23 4.63 13.28
N ARG A 6 -5.78 4.50 12.07
CA ARG A 6 -5.09 4.93 10.85
C ARG A 6 -4.85 6.44 10.96
N THR A 7 -3.67 6.90 10.57
CA THR A 7 -3.39 8.34 10.53
C THR A 7 -4.24 8.98 9.42
N GLY A 8 -4.59 10.26 9.56
CA GLY A 8 -5.30 10.99 8.50
C GLY A 8 -4.58 10.94 7.14
N ALA A 9 -3.25 10.86 7.16
CA ALA A 9 -2.42 10.73 5.95
C ALA A 9 -2.64 9.39 5.23
N GLN A 10 -2.75 8.27 5.95
CA GLN A 10 -3.03 6.97 5.34
C GLN A 10 -4.40 6.93 4.67
N GLU A 11 -5.42 7.52 5.29
CA GLU A 11 -6.76 7.58 4.69
C GLU A 11 -6.78 8.50 3.46
N ALA A 12 -6.14 9.67 3.55
CA ALA A 12 -6.00 10.58 2.43
C ALA A 12 -5.26 9.93 1.25
N PHE A 13 -4.17 9.21 1.53
CA PHE A 13 -3.44 8.45 0.51
C PHE A 13 -4.30 7.39 -0.16
N MET A 14 -5.00 6.56 0.61
CA MET A 14 -5.86 5.51 0.04
C MET A 14 -7.00 6.10 -0.80
N ARG A 15 -7.57 7.24 -0.39
CA ARG A 15 -8.58 7.93 -1.19
C ARG A 15 -8.00 8.51 -2.48
N TRP A 16 -6.84 9.16 -2.40
CA TRP A 16 -6.14 9.72 -3.55
C TRP A 16 -5.76 8.63 -4.57
N ALA A 17 -5.18 7.51 -4.10
CA ALA A 17 -4.77 6.40 -4.97
C ALA A 17 -5.98 5.76 -5.68
N LEU A 18 -7.08 5.56 -4.96
CA LEU A 18 -8.32 5.04 -5.54
C LEU A 18 -8.82 5.95 -6.67
N ALA A 19 -8.89 7.25 -6.41
CA ALA A 19 -9.32 8.23 -7.40
C ALA A 19 -8.38 8.26 -8.62
N ALA A 20 -7.07 8.19 -8.40
CA ALA A 20 -6.06 8.17 -9.47
C ALA A 20 -6.19 6.94 -10.37
N ILE A 21 -6.46 5.76 -9.79
CA ILE A 21 -6.66 4.51 -10.52
C ILE A 21 -7.97 4.58 -11.32
N LEU A 22 -9.07 4.99 -10.70
CA LEU A 22 -10.38 5.07 -11.35
C LEU A 22 -10.44 6.13 -12.47
N ALA A 23 -9.67 7.20 -12.36
CA ALA A 23 -9.63 8.26 -13.38
C ALA A 23 -8.97 7.82 -14.70
N LYS A 24 -8.23 6.71 -14.72
CA LYS A 24 -7.53 6.22 -15.91
C LYS A 24 -8.09 4.86 -16.36
N PRO A 25 -8.87 4.81 -17.45
CA PRO A 25 -9.28 3.55 -18.05
C PRO A 25 -8.05 2.68 -18.37
N GLY A 26 -8.12 1.39 -18.05
CA GLY A 26 -7.01 0.45 -18.26
C GLY A 26 -5.81 0.65 -17.32
N HIS A 27 -5.98 1.33 -16.18
CA HIS A 27 -4.89 1.47 -15.20
C HIS A 27 -4.33 0.09 -14.80
N PRO A 28 -2.99 -0.10 -14.75
CA PRO A 28 -2.37 -1.40 -14.41
C PRO A 28 -2.72 -1.97 -13.02
N LEU A 29 -3.38 -1.17 -12.17
CA LEU A 29 -3.76 -1.51 -10.80
C LEU A 29 -5.27 -1.72 -10.64
N LEU A 30 -6.03 -1.77 -11.75
CA LEU A 30 -7.49 -1.99 -11.70
C LEU A 30 -7.86 -3.32 -11.04
N PHE A 31 -6.97 -4.31 -11.04
CA PHE A 31 -7.18 -5.59 -10.36
C PHE A 31 -7.33 -5.46 -8.83
N LEU A 32 -7.00 -4.30 -8.25
CA LEU A 32 -7.20 -4.01 -6.83
C LEU A 32 -8.60 -3.46 -6.52
N ILE A 33 -9.37 -3.11 -7.53
CA ILE A 33 -10.61 -2.33 -7.42
C ILE A 33 -11.82 -3.20 -7.77
N ASP A 34 -12.80 -3.21 -6.87
CA ASP A 34 -14.12 -3.76 -7.14
C ASP A 34 -14.82 -2.92 -8.23
N PRO A 35 -15.12 -3.50 -9.40
CA PRO A 35 -15.67 -2.75 -10.53
C PRO A 35 -17.11 -2.29 -10.28
N VAL A 36 -17.85 -2.93 -9.36
CA VAL A 36 -19.23 -2.60 -9.00
C VAL A 36 -19.24 -1.52 -7.92
N ALA A 37 -18.52 -1.74 -6.82
CA ALA A 37 -18.49 -0.81 -5.70
C ALA A 37 -17.65 0.45 -5.99
N LYS A 38 -16.77 0.40 -7.00
CA LYS A 38 -15.76 1.44 -7.29
C LYS A 38 -14.90 1.75 -6.06
N ASP A 39 -14.56 0.70 -5.31
CA ASP A 39 -13.78 0.76 -4.08
C ASP A 39 -12.77 -0.40 -4.06
N TRP A 40 -11.85 -0.41 -3.10
CA TRP A 40 -10.86 -1.47 -2.93
C TRP A 40 -11.52 -2.83 -2.68
N HIS A 41 -11.02 -3.90 -3.31
CA HIS A 41 -11.48 -5.26 -3.03
C HIS A 41 -11.30 -5.65 -1.56
N SER A 42 -10.15 -5.31 -0.97
CA SER A 42 -9.92 -5.43 0.46
C SER A 42 -8.86 -4.44 0.95
N ARG A 43 -9.06 -3.93 2.17
CA ARG A 43 -8.11 -3.08 2.91
C ARG A 43 -7.61 -3.74 4.21
N LEU A 44 -7.95 -5.00 4.43
CA LEU A 44 -7.64 -5.73 5.65
C LEU A 44 -6.95 -7.04 5.26
N GLY A 45 -5.79 -7.31 5.86
CA GLY A 45 -5.02 -8.53 5.61
C GLY A 45 -5.72 -9.80 6.09
N SER A 46 -5.14 -10.96 5.76
CA SER A 46 -5.57 -12.33 6.06
C SER A 46 -5.82 -12.61 7.54
N ARG A 47 -5.29 -11.79 8.45
CA ARG A 47 -5.59 -11.87 9.89
C ARG A 47 -7.00 -11.41 10.26
N HIS A 48 -7.69 -10.70 9.36
CA HIS A 48 -9.09 -10.28 9.54
C HIS A 48 -10.03 -11.10 8.65
N LYS A 49 -9.97 -12.43 8.76
CA LYS A 49 -10.76 -13.39 7.95
C LYS A 49 -12.26 -13.05 7.87
N ALA A 50 -12.84 -12.51 8.95
CA ALA A 50 -14.26 -12.13 9.00
C ALA A 50 -14.63 -10.89 8.16
N ALA A 51 -13.65 -10.16 7.60
CA ALA A 51 -13.87 -8.93 6.85
C ALA A 51 -13.54 -9.06 5.34
N PHE A 52 -13.18 -10.25 4.87
CA PHE A 52 -13.01 -10.49 3.43
C PHE A 52 -14.36 -10.42 2.75
N ARG A 53 -14.55 -9.39 1.92
CA ARG A 53 -15.65 -9.39 0.95
C ARG A 53 -15.33 -10.27 -0.25
N ASN A 54 -14.05 -10.44 -0.59
CA ASN A 54 -13.59 -11.30 -1.67
C ASN A 54 -12.17 -11.85 -1.36
N GLU A 55 -12.08 -13.13 -0.98
CA GLU A 55 -10.82 -13.81 -0.59
C GLU A 55 -9.81 -14.00 -1.75
N HIS A 56 -10.24 -13.77 -2.98
CA HIS A 56 -9.45 -14.03 -4.19
C HIS A 56 -8.63 -12.83 -4.70
N PHE A 57 -8.78 -11.65 -4.09
CA PHE A 57 -8.08 -10.44 -4.53
C PHE A 57 -7.08 -9.94 -3.48
N PRO A 58 -5.92 -9.39 -3.91
CA PRO A 58 -4.92 -8.88 -2.99
C PRO A 58 -5.50 -7.79 -2.08
N ALA A 59 -5.24 -7.90 -0.77
CA ALA A 59 -5.59 -6.86 0.19
C ALA A 59 -4.48 -5.81 0.23
N VAL A 60 -4.86 -4.52 0.20
CA VAL A 60 -3.90 -3.41 0.13
C VAL A 60 -4.06 -2.39 1.24
N GLN A 61 -2.93 -1.83 1.67
CA GLN A 61 -2.88 -0.79 2.68
C GLN A 61 -1.88 0.31 2.30
N ALA A 62 -1.99 1.43 3.02
CA ALA A 62 -0.98 2.47 3.02
C ALA A 62 0.22 1.97 3.83
N GLY A 63 1.27 1.55 3.13
CA GLY A 63 2.54 1.17 3.69
C GLY A 63 3.44 2.39 3.90
N HIS A 64 4.15 2.44 5.03
CA HIS A 64 5.14 3.49 5.26
C HIS A 64 6.47 3.11 4.61
N LEU A 65 6.94 3.96 3.69
CA LEU A 65 8.29 3.85 3.12
C LEU A 65 9.36 4.36 4.08
N VAL A 66 9.01 5.36 4.88
CA VAL A 66 9.81 5.87 5.99
C VAL A 66 8.87 6.06 7.17
N SER A 67 9.09 5.33 8.25
CA SER A 67 8.43 5.55 9.53
C SER A 67 9.50 5.72 10.61
N PHE A 68 9.52 6.89 11.24
CA PHE A 68 10.30 7.14 12.44
C PHE A 68 9.39 6.92 13.64
N HIS A 69 9.52 5.77 14.30
CA HIS A 69 8.77 5.51 15.52
C HIS A 69 9.27 6.47 16.64
N GLY A 70 8.52 7.55 16.90
CA GLY A 70 8.82 8.57 17.92
C GLY A 70 9.10 9.99 17.42
N LEU A 71 8.95 10.27 16.12
CA LEU A 71 8.86 11.63 15.58
C LEU A 71 7.49 11.75 14.90
N ASP A 72 6.49 12.22 15.66
CA ASP A 72 5.07 12.31 15.27
C ASP A 72 4.77 13.40 14.22
N ASP A 73 5.74 13.79 13.38
CA ASP A 73 5.48 14.74 12.31
C ASP A 73 4.97 14.02 11.06
N ALA A 74 3.64 14.01 10.93
CA ALA A 74 2.90 13.53 9.75
C ALA A 74 3.38 14.16 8.42
N ALA A 75 4.04 15.32 8.49
CA ALA A 75 4.63 16.03 7.35
C ALA A 75 5.80 15.28 6.67
N HIS A 76 6.35 14.24 7.31
CA HIS A 76 7.46 13.46 6.77
C HIS A 76 7.07 12.03 6.35
N GLU A 77 5.80 11.64 6.52
CA GLU A 77 5.36 10.31 6.12
C GLU A 77 5.39 10.17 4.59
N ARG A 78 6.11 9.15 4.12
CA ARG A 78 6.10 8.73 2.72
C ARG A 78 5.33 7.43 2.63
N LEU A 79 4.22 7.45 1.90
CA LEU A 79 3.29 6.33 1.76
C LEU A 79 3.37 5.71 0.36
N ALA A 80 3.15 4.41 0.29
CA ALA A 80 2.97 3.67 -0.95
C ALA A 80 1.89 2.60 -0.77
N LEU A 81 1.31 2.12 -1.87
CA LEU A 81 0.47 0.93 -1.83
C LEU A 81 1.34 -0.27 -1.50
N GLN A 82 0.96 -0.99 -0.45
CA GLN A 82 1.65 -2.18 0.02
C GLN A 82 0.64 -3.30 0.25
N ASP A 83 1.09 -4.54 0.07
CA ASP A 83 0.33 -5.72 0.47
C ASP A 83 0.01 -5.66 1.98
N ALA A 84 -1.26 -5.91 2.33
CA ALA A 84 -1.75 -5.75 3.69
C ALA A 84 -1.12 -6.76 4.67
N ASP A 85 -0.83 -7.99 4.23
CA ASP A 85 -0.24 -9.01 5.09
C ASP A 85 1.21 -8.70 5.38
N PHE A 86 1.95 -8.28 4.34
CA PHE A 86 3.33 -7.85 4.52
C PHE A 86 3.43 -6.58 5.39
N ASN A 87 2.51 -5.62 5.23
CA ASN A 87 2.45 -4.44 6.09
C ASN A 87 2.19 -4.81 7.56
N GLN A 88 1.30 -5.77 7.82
CA GLN A 88 1.02 -6.26 9.18
C GLN A 88 2.20 -7.03 9.79
N GLU A 89 2.92 -7.83 8.99
CA GLU A 89 4.13 -8.54 9.42
C GLU A 89 5.27 -7.58 9.76
N GLN A 90 5.51 -6.56 8.91
CA GLN A 90 6.49 -5.51 9.20
C GLN A 90 6.17 -4.77 10.50
N ASN A 91 4.91 -4.34 10.67
CA ASN A 91 4.48 -3.66 11.90
C ASN A 91 4.71 -4.55 13.14
N TYR A 92 4.33 -5.82 13.08
CA TYR A 92 4.53 -6.75 14.20
C TYR A 92 6.02 -6.96 14.52
N THR A 93 6.87 -7.08 13.51
CA THR A 93 8.32 -7.30 13.68
C THR A 93 9.03 -6.09 14.28
N VAL A 94 8.60 -4.88 13.91
CA VAL A 94 9.09 -3.63 14.51
C VAL A 94 8.61 -3.50 15.95
N GLU A 95 7.32 -3.79 16.22
CA GLU A 95 6.72 -3.69 17.55
C GLU A 95 7.28 -4.72 18.54
N THR A 96 7.45 -5.99 18.15
CA THR A 96 7.99 -7.04 19.04
C THR A 96 9.47 -6.85 19.38
N ARG A 97 10.24 -6.12 18.57
CA ARG A 97 11.66 -5.90 18.83
C ARG A 97 11.95 -4.69 19.72
N GLY A 98 10.93 -3.97 20.20
CA GLY A 98 11.05 -2.91 21.21
C GLY A 98 12.04 -1.78 20.86
N ARG A 99 12.46 -1.70 19.60
CA ARG A 99 13.43 -0.73 19.10
C ARG A 99 12.67 0.22 18.19
N ARG A 100 12.91 1.52 18.39
CA ARG A 100 12.51 2.62 17.49
C ARG A 100 13.11 2.37 16.11
N GLY A 101 12.50 1.45 15.37
CA GLY A 101 13.01 0.92 14.11
C GLY A 101 12.64 1.86 12.98
N ILE A 102 13.62 2.21 12.16
CA ILE A 102 13.38 2.90 10.90
C ILE A 102 13.10 1.82 9.87
N VAL A 103 11.88 1.76 9.34
CA VAL A 103 11.60 0.99 8.13
C VAL A 103 11.91 1.89 6.95
N ILE A 104 12.90 1.51 6.15
CA ILE A 104 13.21 2.15 4.86
C ILE A 104 12.81 1.15 3.78
N SER A 105 11.63 1.36 3.20
CA SER A 105 11.17 0.63 2.02
C SER A 105 11.29 1.53 0.79
N THR A 106 11.48 0.92 -0.37
CA THR A 106 11.51 1.65 -1.66
C THR A 106 10.19 1.46 -2.39
N ALA A 107 9.82 2.42 -3.23
CA ALA A 107 8.64 2.33 -4.08
C ALA A 107 8.98 2.58 -5.54
N VAL A 108 8.11 2.09 -6.40
CA VAL A 108 8.11 2.32 -7.84
C VAL A 108 6.79 2.94 -8.27
N GLU A 109 6.82 3.71 -9.35
CA GLU A 109 5.61 4.32 -9.93
C GLU A 109 4.91 3.33 -10.87
N ILE A 110 3.68 2.94 -10.54
CA ILE A 110 2.82 2.12 -11.41
C ILE A 110 1.60 2.94 -11.78
N GLY A 111 1.52 3.37 -13.05
CA GLY A 111 0.40 4.19 -13.55
C GLY A 111 0.27 5.58 -12.90
N GLY A 112 1.32 6.05 -12.22
CA GLY A 112 1.31 7.30 -11.45
C GLY A 112 0.97 7.12 -9.96
N VAL A 113 0.83 5.87 -9.49
CA VAL A 113 0.63 5.55 -8.07
C VAL A 113 1.91 4.91 -7.51
N PRO A 114 2.43 5.36 -6.37
CA PRO A 114 3.55 4.69 -5.71
C PRO A 114 3.11 3.34 -5.14
N VAL A 115 3.83 2.29 -5.52
CA VAL A 115 3.68 0.92 -5.00
C VAL A 115 5.00 0.49 -4.39
N GLU A 116 4.94 -0.10 -3.19
CA GLU A 116 6.13 -0.64 -2.51
C GLU A 116 6.79 -1.72 -3.40
N LEU A 117 8.12 -1.66 -3.55
CA LEU A 117 8.84 -2.41 -4.58
C LEU A 117 8.67 -3.92 -4.45
N ARG A 118 8.73 -4.47 -3.22
CA ARG A 118 8.52 -5.91 -3.01
C ARG A 118 7.10 -6.33 -3.37
N THR A 119 6.11 -5.53 -3.01
CA THR A 119 4.71 -5.72 -3.35
C THR A 119 4.50 -5.71 -4.86
N ALA A 120 5.07 -4.72 -5.57
CA ALA A 120 4.99 -4.63 -7.02
C ALA A 120 5.60 -5.87 -7.70
N ARG A 121 6.79 -6.30 -7.24
CA ARG A 121 7.45 -7.54 -7.72
C ARG A 121 6.60 -8.77 -7.46
N MET A 122 6.00 -8.87 -6.27
CA MET A 122 5.13 -9.98 -5.92
C MET A 122 3.94 -10.06 -6.90
N TRP A 123 3.24 -8.94 -7.13
CA TRP A 123 2.11 -8.89 -8.06
C TRP A 123 2.47 -9.20 -9.50
N GLU A 124 3.63 -8.75 -9.96
CA GLU A 124 4.13 -9.10 -11.30
C GLU A 124 4.48 -10.60 -11.39
N ASN A 125 5.11 -11.17 -10.37
CA ASN A 125 5.49 -12.58 -10.34
C ASN A 125 4.28 -13.52 -10.31
N VAL A 126 3.20 -13.15 -9.61
CA VAL A 126 1.95 -13.93 -9.58
C VAL A 126 1.03 -13.60 -10.76
N GLY A 127 1.43 -12.68 -11.65
CA GLY A 127 0.75 -12.41 -12.91
C GLY A 127 -0.48 -11.49 -12.84
N VAL A 128 -0.74 -10.84 -11.71
CA VAL A 128 -1.88 -9.89 -11.57
C VAL A 128 -1.52 -8.48 -12.01
N LEU A 129 -0.25 -8.09 -11.88
CA LEU A 129 0.26 -6.84 -12.47
C LEU A 129 0.70 -7.10 -13.90
N VAL A 130 -0.02 -6.51 -14.85
CA VAL A 130 0.22 -6.68 -16.29
C VAL A 130 0.50 -5.32 -16.96
N PRO A 131 1.38 -5.29 -17.98
CA PRO A 131 2.16 -6.40 -18.53
C PRO A 131 3.36 -6.81 -17.66
N LYS A 132 3.92 -8.00 -17.89
CA LYS A 132 5.19 -8.42 -17.28
C LYS A 132 6.33 -7.49 -17.73
N GLY A 133 7.22 -7.13 -16.81
CA GLY A 133 8.28 -6.14 -17.02
C GLY A 133 7.88 -4.72 -16.62
N SER A 134 6.64 -4.50 -16.18
CA SER A 134 6.16 -3.23 -15.64
C SER A 134 7.02 -2.75 -14.48
N VAL A 135 7.43 -3.65 -13.58
CA VAL A 135 8.23 -3.27 -12.41
C VAL A 135 9.66 -2.90 -12.81
N ALA A 136 10.25 -3.62 -13.76
CA ALA A 136 11.60 -3.34 -14.23
C ALA A 136 11.69 -2.02 -15.03
N ALA A 137 10.62 -1.66 -15.75
CA ALA A 137 10.51 -0.41 -16.49
C ALA A 137 10.06 0.77 -15.62
N ALA A 138 9.50 0.51 -14.43
CA ALA A 138 8.98 1.55 -13.56
C ALA A 138 10.09 2.42 -12.97
N ARG A 139 9.81 3.72 -12.89
CA ARG A 139 10.71 4.68 -12.24
C ARG A 139 10.63 4.52 -10.72
N PRO A 140 11.73 4.69 -9.98
CA PRO A 140 11.69 4.84 -8.53
C PRO A 140 10.76 6.01 -8.13
N HIS A 141 10.00 5.84 -7.06
CA HIS A 141 9.10 6.87 -6.54
C HIS A 141 9.40 7.17 -5.07
N PRO A 142 9.48 8.45 -4.64
CA PRO A 142 9.79 8.84 -3.26
C PRO A 142 8.65 8.58 -2.25
N GLY A 143 7.59 7.87 -2.64
CA GLY A 143 6.32 7.81 -1.92
C GLY A 143 5.47 9.09 -2.00
N TRP A 144 4.20 8.94 -1.68
CA TRP A 144 3.23 10.02 -1.54
C TRP A 144 3.34 10.66 -0.16
N ALA A 145 3.17 11.98 -0.07
CA ALA A 145 3.09 12.69 1.19
C ALA A 145 1.84 13.57 1.19
N LEU A 146 1.23 13.71 2.36
CA LEU A 146 0.21 14.73 2.57
C LEU A 146 0.94 16.08 2.63
N SER A 147 0.98 16.79 1.51
CA SER A 147 1.37 18.20 1.51
C SER A 147 0.38 18.98 2.37
N GLY A 148 0.89 19.70 3.37
CA GLY A 148 0.11 20.59 4.24
C GLY A 148 -0.56 21.72 3.48
#